data_AF-A0A835VYQ4-F1
#
_entry.id   AF-A0A835VYQ4-F1
#
_cell.length_a   1.000
_cell.length_b   1.000
_cell.length_c   1.000
_cell.angle_alpha   90.00
_cell.angle_beta   90.00
_cell.angle_gamma   90.00
#
_symmetry.space_group_name_H-M   'P 1'
#
loop_
_entity.id
_entity.type
_entity.pdbx_description
1 polymer ?
#
loop_
_entity_poly.entity_id
_entity_poly.type
_entity_poly.pdbx_seq_one_letter_code
_entity_poly.pdbx_strand_id
1 'polypeptide(L)'
;MGDSCCSTYSIGAVAKYIESRLGVFVYSIATGSGEFSDVLSSYWGDVNDQVASACAQLRNLTQLAGGYNAVGFSQGGQFLRAVAERCQHTGPRMHALVTMGGQHQGVMNAPGCMSLPLNSSHGMCHLMQKMLGAGAYLPFVRDHVVQAQYFKDPLRLPQYLAANPFLPDINNERGPGARNPLYADNLASLSRLVLFRFSDDVMVVPRDSAWFSFFDGERLVPLQEQPLYTEDWIGLKRLDAAGRLVFEEAPGQHMQFGLDWFGSNVVDPYLR
;
A
#
# COMPACT_ATOMS: atom_id res chain seq x y z
N MET A 1 -5.08 -6.53 6.75
CA MET A 1 -5.63 -5.92 7.98
C MET A 1 -6.06 -7.03 8.90
N GLY A 2 -5.94 -6.86 10.22
CA GLY A 2 -6.27 -7.90 11.18
C GLY A 2 -5.24 -9.03 11.31
N ASP A 3 -4.08 -8.87 10.70
CA ASP A 3 -2.93 -9.76 10.85
C ASP A 3 -2.00 -9.25 11.93
N SER A 4 -1.12 -10.12 12.40
CA SER A 4 0.00 -9.78 13.27
C SER A 4 1.31 -10.24 12.65
N CYS A 5 2.42 -9.62 13.05
CA CYS A 5 3.79 -10.00 12.67
C CYS A 5 4.11 -11.49 12.87
N CYS A 6 3.37 -12.11 13.78
CA CYS A 6 3.86 -13.24 14.54
C CYS A 6 2.89 -14.41 14.55
N SER A 7 1.68 -14.25 14.00
CA SER A 7 0.70 -15.33 13.90
C SER A 7 1.22 -16.46 13.01
N THR A 8 1.26 -17.67 13.57
CA THR A 8 1.75 -18.87 12.89
C THR A 8 0.89 -19.35 11.72
N TYR A 9 -0.29 -18.77 11.53
CA TYR A 9 -1.23 -19.10 10.44
C TYR A 9 -1.38 -17.98 9.40
N SER A 10 -0.69 -16.85 9.58
CA SER A 10 -0.70 -15.69 8.67
C SER A 10 0.74 -15.27 8.35
N ILE A 11 1.13 -14.01 8.62
CA ILE A 11 2.45 -13.46 8.28
C ILE A 11 3.59 -14.24 8.91
N GLY A 12 3.42 -14.81 10.10
CA GLY A 12 4.43 -15.69 10.70
C GLY A 12 4.69 -16.97 9.90
N ALA A 13 3.68 -17.51 9.21
CA ALA A 13 3.85 -18.64 8.28
C ALA A 13 4.64 -18.22 7.04
N VAL A 14 4.31 -17.06 6.47
CA VAL A 14 4.99 -16.49 5.31
C VAL A 14 6.46 -16.17 5.62
N ALA A 15 6.73 -15.56 6.78
CA ALA A 15 8.08 -15.24 7.23
C ALA A 15 8.93 -16.52 7.34
N LYS A 16 8.46 -17.52 8.09
CA LYS A 16 9.14 -18.83 8.21
C LYS A 16 9.36 -19.50 6.86
N TYR A 17 8.40 -19.39 5.96
CA TYR A 17 8.51 -19.94 4.63
C TYR A 17 9.63 -19.27 3.83
N ILE A 18 9.72 -17.92 3.84
CA ILE A 18 10.80 -17.17 3.19
C ILE A 18 12.16 -17.53 3.82
N GLU A 19 12.25 -17.56 5.15
CA GLU A 19 13.46 -17.97 5.88
C GLU A 19 13.94 -19.35 5.43
N SER A 20 13.03 -20.32 5.39
CA SER A 20 13.35 -21.70 5.00
C SER A 20 13.74 -21.83 3.53
N ARG A 21 13.11 -21.06 2.64
CA ARG A 21 13.31 -21.15 1.18
C ARG A 21 14.60 -20.45 0.73
N LEU A 22 14.97 -19.36 1.38
CA LEU A 22 16.14 -18.54 1.00
C LEU A 22 17.34 -18.68 1.95
N GLY A 23 17.14 -19.19 3.18
CA GLY A 23 18.21 -19.24 4.18
C GLY A 23 18.64 -17.86 4.69
N VAL A 24 17.72 -16.90 4.75
CA VAL A 24 17.99 -15.49 5.09
C VAL A 24 17.32 -15.09 6.40
N PHE A 25 17.77 -13.97 6.98
CA PHE A 25 17.09 -13.30 8.08
C PHE A 25 15.82 -12.62 7.58
N VAL A 26 14.67 -12.90 8.21
CA VAL A 26 13.40 -12.22 7.92
C VAL A 26 12.96 -11.45 9.16
N TYR A 27 12.60 -10.18 8.95
CA TYR A 27 12.01 -9.34 9.98
C TYR A 27 10.58 -9.00 9.61
N SER A 28 9.62 -9.46 10.43
CA SER A 28 8.23 -9.04 10.30
C SER A 28 7.97 -7.82 11.18
N ILE A 29 7.66 -6.68 10.55
CA ILE A 29 7.39 -5.42 11.25
C ILE A 29 6.16 -5.57 12.14
N ALA A 30 6.27 -5.10 13.37
CA ALA A 30 5.14 -4.97 14.30
C ALA A 30 4.89 -3.47 14.57
N THR A 31 3.62 -3.10 14.61
CA THR A 31 3.15 -1.74 14.91
C THR A 31 2.53 -1.62 16.30
N GLY A 32 2.28 -2.75 16.97
CA GLY A 32 1.83 -2.81 18.37
C GLY A 32 2.75 -3.64 19.26
N SER A 33 2.66 -3.43 20.58
CA SER A 33 3.38 -4.21 21.59
C SER A 33 2.69 -5.55 21.86
N GLY A 34 3.15 -6.59 21.17
CA GLY A 34 2.60 -7.94 21.25
C GLY A 34 1.45 -8.18 20.27
N GLU A 35 1.09 -9.46 20.08
CA GLU A 35 0.23 -9.90 18.98
C GLU A 35 -1.13 -9.19 18.94
N PHE A 36 -1.81 -9.09 20.09
CA PHE A 36 -3.12 -8.44 20.18
C PHE A 36 -3.06 -6.94 19.83
N SER A 37 -2.05 -6.24 20.35
CA SER A 37 -1.84 -4.82 20.08
C SER A 37 -1.52 -4.58 18.60
N ASP A 38 -0.73 -5.47 18.00
CA ASP A 38 -0.37 -5.42 16.57
C ASP A 38 -1.56 -5.65 15.64
N VAL A 39 -2.47 -6.57 16.00
CA VAL A 39 -3.74 -6.73 15.29
C VAL A 39 -4.58 -5.47 15.40
N LEU A 40 -4.72 -4.89 16.60
CA LEU A 40 -5.52 -3.68 16.81
C LEU A 40 -4.95 -2.46 16.06
N SER A 41 -3.63 -2.29 16.03
CA SER A 41 -2.98 -1.18 15.33
C SER A 41 -3.19 -1.25 13.81
N SER A 42 -3.52 -2.42 13.26
CA SER A 42 -3.91 -2.51 11.84
C SER A 42 -5.26 -1.84 11.50
N TYR A 43 -6.09 -1.55 12.51
CA TYR A 43 -7.39 -0.87 12.39
C TYR A 43 -7.37 0.54 12.99
N TRP A 44 -6.69 0.72 14.11
CA TRP A 44 -6.72 1.95 14.89
C TRP A 44 -5.32 2.58 15.04
N GLY A 45 -5.24 3.89 14.87
CA GLY A 45 -4.03 4.69 15.01
C GLY A 45 -3.75 5.60 13.81
N ASP A 46 -2.60 6.26 13.84
CA ASP A 46 -2.08 7.10 12.76
C ASP A 46 -1.05 6.30 11.93
N VAL A 47 -1.31 6.16 10.63
CA VAL A 47 -0.40 5.46 9.70
C VAL A 47 0.93 6.21 9.58
N ASN A 48 0.95 7.53 9.75
CA ASN A 48 2.20 8.30 9.75
C ASN A 48 3.11 7.88 10.91
N ASP A 49 2.53 7.69 12.10
CA ASP A 49 3.26 7.21 13.28
C ASP A 49 3.73 5.77 13.09
N GLN A 50 2.90 4.92 12.47
CA GLN A 50 3.28 3.53 12.14
C GLN A 50 4.47 3.49 11.18
N VAL A 51 4.46 4.32 10.13
CA VAL A 51 5.56 4.43 9.17
C VAL A 51 6.82 4.97 9.87
N ALA A 52 6.70 6.00 10.71
CA ALA A 52 7.83 6.55 11.46
C ALA A 52 8.44 5.50 12.41
N SER A 53 7.60 4.74 13.10
CA SER A 53 8.01 3.62 13.96
C SER A 53 8.72 2.53 13.15
N ALA A 54 8.15 2.11 12.01
CA ALA A 54 8.78 1.13 11.13
C ALA A 54 10.16 1.60 10.64
N CYS A 55 10.30 2.86 10.24
CA CYS A 55 11.61 3.42 9.88
C CYS A 55 12.62 3.37 11.03
N ALA A 56 12.19 3.66 12.26
CA ALA A 56 13.05 3.59 13.43
C ALA A 56 13.46 2.14 13.76
N GLN A 57 12.52 1.19 13.68
CA GLN A 57 12.78 -0.23 13.87
C GLN A 57 13.83 -0.73 12.86
N LEU A 58 13.62 -0.46 11.56
CA LEU A 58 14.52 -0.90 10.49
C LEU A 58 15.94 -0.32 10.63
N ARG A 59 16.06 0.95 11.06
CA ARG A 59 17.37 1.57 11.33
C ARG A 59 18.16 0.92 12.46
N ASN A 60 17.47 0.35 13.44
CA ASN A 60 18.11 -0.26 14.59
C ASN A 60 18.52 -1.72 14.36
N LEU A 61 18.16 -2.32 13.21
CA LEU A 61 18.51 -3.69 12.87
C LEU A 61 19.85 -3.75 12.14
N THR A 62 20.90 -4.17 12.84
CA THR A 62 22.25 -4.31 12.27
C THR A 62 22.32 -5.33 11.14
N GLN A 63 21.43 -6.33 11.14
CA GLN A 63 21.27 -7.32 10.08
C GLN A 63 20.92 -6.68 8.73
N LEU A 64 20.30 -5.49 8.73
CA LEU A 64 19.88 -4.78 7.53
C LEU A 64 20.91 -3.76 7.05
N ALA A 65 22.11 -3.69 7.64
CA ALA A 65 23.13 -2.69 7.28
C ALA A 65 23.54 -2.72 5.79
N GLY A 66 23.48 -3.89 5.16
CA GLY A 66 23.71 -4.07 3.71
C GLY A 66 22.51 -3.72 2.81
N GLY A 67 21.43 -3.21 3.40
CA GLY A 67 20.13 -3.05 2.77
C GLY A 67 19.27 -4.30 2.85
N TYR A 68 18.03 -4.20 2.34
CA TYR A 68 17.01 -5.23 2.52
C TYR A 68 15.99 -5.23 1.38
N ASN A 69 15.33 -6.37 1.16
CA ASN A 69 14.13 -6.45 0.34
C ASN A 69 12.89 -6.37 1.24
N ALA A 70 11.79 -5.85 0.72
CA ALA A 70 10.53 -5.71 1.43
C ALA A 70 9.38 -6.36 0.67
N VAL A 71 8.49 -7.03 1.41
CA VAL A 71 7.21 -7.54 0.89
C VAL A 71 6.09 -6.99 1.75
N GLY A 72 5.17 -6.25 1.14
CA GLY A 72 3.98 -5.70 1.81
C GLY A 72 2.71 -6.42 1.36
N PHE A 73 1.88 -6.84 2.32
CA PHE A 73 0.61 -7.50 2.06
C PHE A 73 -0.56 -6.56 2.30
N SER A 74 -1.49 -6.48 1.34
CA SER A 74 -2.65 -5.59 1.41
C SER A 74 -2.23 -4.16 1.80
N GLN A 75 -2.79 -3.57 2.86
CA GLN A 75 -2.41 -2.21 3.31
C GLN A 75 -0.91 -2.04 3.59
N GLY A 76 -0.21 -3.12 3.97
CA GLY A 76 1.24 -3.11 4.18
C GLY A 76 2.03 -2.76 2.93
N GLY A 77 1.45 -2.93 1.73
CA GLY A 77 2.05 -2.51 0.47
C GLY A 77 2.26 -1.00 0.39
N GLN A 78 1.21 -0.20 0.58
CA GLN A 78 1.35 1.26 0.58
C GLN A 78 2.08 1.79 1.82
N PHE A 79 2.08 1.05 2.93
CA PHE A 79 2.85 1.47 4.13
C PHE A 79 4.36 1.27 3.93
N LEU A 80 4.78 0.15 3.35
CA LEU A 80 6.19 -0.06 3.00
C LEU A 80 6.64 0.87 1.87
N ARG A 81 5.75 1.22 0.93
CA ARG A 81 6.03 2.30 -0.03
C ARG A 81 6.30 3.63 0.69
N ALA A 82 5.47 3.99 1.67
CA ALA A 82 5.69 5.19 2.47
C ALA A 82 7.02 5.13 3.25
N VAL A 83 7.42 3.95 3.76
CA VAL A 83 8.75 3.75 4.36
C VAL A 83 9.85 4.03 3.34
N ALA A 84 9.73 3.52 2.11
CA ALA A 84 10.69 3.79 1.04
C ALA A 84 10.74 5.31 0.76
N GLU A 85 9.61 5.95 0.48
CA GLU A 85 9.55 7.39 0.18
C GLU A 85 10.09 8.28 1.30
N ARG A 86 9.80 7.94 2.57
CA ARG A 86 10.14 8.81 3.71
C ARG A 86 11.51 8.55 4.32
N CYS A 87 12.06 7.34 4.22
CA CYS A 87 13.18 6.93 5.06
C CYS A 87 14.37 6.34 4.29
N GLN A 88 14.24 6.06 2.99
CA GLN A 88 15.29 5.44 2.18
C GLN A 88 16.63 6.20 2.22
N HIS A 89 16.61 7.53 2.21
CA HIS A 89 17.82 8.36 2.30
C HIS A 89 18.53 8.27 3.67
N THR A 90 17.83 7.85 4.72
CA THR A 90 18.39 7.70 6.08
C THR A 90 19.02 6.33 6.33
N GLY A 91 18.80 5.37 5.43
CA GLY A 91 19.26 3.98 5.56
C GLY A 91 18.48 3.18 6.60
N PRO A 92 18.67 1.85 6.67
CA PRO A 92 19.27 1.01 5.62
C PRO A 92 18.49 1.10 4.30
N ARG A 93 19.14 0.78 3.17
CA ARG A 93 18.52 0.93 1.85
C ARG A 93 17.59 -0.24 1.55
N MET A 94 16.34 0.06 1.23
CA MET A 94 15.44 -0.89 0.59
C MET A 94 15.89 -1.09 -0.86
N HIS A 95 16.18 -2.32 -1.25
CA HIS A 95 16.58 -2.69 -2.61
C HIS A 95 15.32 -2.90 -3.45
N ALA A 96 14.59 -3.99 -3.20
CA ALA A 96 13.32 -4.27 -3.86
C ALA A 96 12.12 -4.07 -2.91
N LEU A 97 11.01 -3.58 -3.46
CA LEU A 97 9.70 -3.60 -2.83
C LEU A 97 8.75 -4.44 -3.68
N VAL A 98 8.17 -5.47 -3.07
CA VAL A 98 7.06 -6.24 -3.65
C VAL A 98 5.80 -5.92 -2.86
N THR A 99 4.71 -5.56 -3.54
CA THR A 99 3.41 -5.37 -2.91
C THR A 99 2.41 -6.38 -3.41
N MET A 100 1.75 -7.08 -2.48
CA MET A 100 0.72 -8.06 -2.76
C MET A 100 -0.64 -7.40 -2.52
N GLY A 101 -1.35 -7.05 -3.59
CA GLY A 101 -2.69 -6.46 -3.51
C GLY A 101 -2.73 -5.13 -2.75
N GLY A 102 -1.65 -4.33 -2.83
CA GLY A 102 -1.58 -3.02 -2.16
C GLY A 102 -2.62 -2.04 -2.70
N GLN A 103 -2.98 -1.01 -1.93
CA GLN A 103 -3.96 0.00 -2.36
C GLN A 103 -3.27 1.34 -2.59
N HIS A 104 -2.44 1.42 -3.63
CA HIS A 104 -1.54 2.55 -3.86
C HIS A 104 -2.24 3.87 -4.19
N GLN A 105 -3.45 3.82 -4.76
CA GLN A 105 -4.35 4.95 -4.94
C GLN A 105 -5.51 4.95 -3.92
N GLY A 106 -5.42 4.12 -2.89
CA GLY A 106 -6.45 3.99 -1.86
C GLY A 106 -7.62 3.11 -2.27
N VAL A 107 -8.68 3.18 -1.49
CA VAL A 107 -9.94 2.47 -1.72
C VAL A 107 -11.11 3.44 -1.67
N MET A 108 -12.18 3.11 -2.38
CA MET A 108 -13.38 3.95 -2.45
C MET A 108 -14.65 3.28 -1.93
N ASN A 109 -14.62 2.02 -1.48
CA ASN A 109 -15.86 1.29 -1.20
C ASN A 109 -16.21 1.07 0.27
N ALA A 110 -17.53 1.13 0.51
CA ALA A 110 -18.21 0.42 1.58
C ALA A 110 -18.07 -1.11 1.41
N PRO A 111 -17.80 -1.88 2.47
CA PRO A 111 -18.00 -3.33 2.44
C PRO A 111 -19.42 -3.66 1.94
N GLY A 112 -19.54 -4.50 0.91
CA GLY A 112 -20.84 -4.95 0.38
C GLY A 112 -21.46 -4.10 -0.75
N CYS A 113 -20.93 -2.92 -1.06
CA CYS A 113 -21.27 -2.20 -2.29
C CYS A 113 -20.38 -2.69 -3.43
N MET A 114 -20.64 -3.88 -3.97
CA MET A 114 -19.88 -4.38 -5.11
C MET A 114 -20.02 -3.46 -6.34
N SER A 115 -18.96 -3.49 -7.16
CA SER A 115 -18.64 -2.81 -8.43
C SER A 115 -19.80 -2.63 -9.41
N LEU A 116 -20.85 -1.95 -9.00
CA LEU A 116 -21.87 -1.43 -9.90
C LEU A 116 -21.37 -0.07 -10.39
N PRO A 117 -21.60 0.28 -11.66
CA PRO A 117 -21.13 1.54 -12.20
C PRO A 117 -21.53 2.67 -11.26
N LEU A 118 -20.66 3.67 -11.11
CA LEU A 118 -20.90 4.86 -10.27
C LEU A 118 -22.27 5.52 -10.54
N ASN A 119 -22.94 5.16 -11.65
CA ASN A 119 -24.25 5.65 -12.06
C ASN A 119 -25.39 4.59 -12.06
N SER A 120 -25.16 3.34 -11.64
CA SER A 120 -26.14 2.23 -11.80
C SER A 120 -26.48 1.41 -10.56
N SER A 121 -26.00 1.79 -9.37
CA SER A 121 -26.42 1.14 -8.13
C SER A 121 -27.50 1.96 -7.41
N HIS A 122 -28.67 1.33 -7.18
CA HIS A 122 -29.78 1.74 -6.32
C HIS A 122 -29.36 2.79 -5.27
N GLY A 123 -30.08 3.92 -5.17
CA GLY A 123 -29.69 5.11 -4.39
C GLY A 123 -29.20 4.89 -2.94
N MET A 124 -29.43 3.70 -2.36
CA MET A 124 -28.86 3.23 -1.10
C MET A 124 -27.34 3.03 -1.12
N CYS A 125 -26.75 2.46 -2.19
CA CYS A 125 -25.30 2.30 -2.29
C CYS A 125 -24.61 3.65 -2.45
N HIS A 126 -25.15 4.51 -3.32
CA HIS A 126 -24.69 5.90 -3.50
C HIS A 126 -24.77 6.70 -2.20
N LEU A 127 -25.86 6.56 -1.45
CA LEU A 127 -26.03 7.16 -0.14
C LEU A 127 -25.01 6.62 0.87
N MET A 128 -24.78 5.31 0.91
CA MET A 128 -23.81 4.69 1.81
C MET A 128 -22.38 5.13 1.51
N GLN A 129 -22.02 5.23 0.23
CA GLN A 129 -20.73 5.78 -0.20
C GLN A 129 -20.58 7.24 0.21
N LYS A 130 -21.62 8.06 0.00
CA LYS A 130 -21.64 9.46 0.42
C LYS A 130 -21.47 9.62 1.93
N MET A 131 -22.07 8.72 2.71
CA MET A 131 -21.96 8.69 4.18
C MET A 131 -20.56 8.23 4.62
N LEU A 132 -19.97 7.23 3.97
CA LEU A 132 -18.61 6.79 4.25
C LEU A 132 -17.58 7.85 3.86
N GLY A 133 -17.71 8.48 2.69
CA GLY A 133 -16.82 9.59 2.31
C GLY A 133 -16.95 10.80 3.23
N ALA A 134 -18.15 11.12 3.71
CA ALA A 134 -18.31 12.13 4.75
C ALA A 134 -17.69 11.70 6.08
N GLY A 135 -17.92 10.45 6.49
CA GLY A 135 -17.48 9.90 7.78
C GLY A 135 -15.97 9.70 7.86
N ALA A 136 -15.34 9.19 6.79
CA ALA A 136 -13.91 8.93 6.69
C ALA A 136 -13.07 10.19 6.90
N TYR A 137 -13.59 11.36 6.52
CA TYR A 137 -12.89 12.63 6.65
C TYR A 137 -13.27 13.42 7.92
N LEU A 138 -14.09 12.86 8.82
CA LEU A 138 -14.30 13.45 10.14
C LEU A 138 -12.99 13.43 10.95
N PRO A 139 -12.67 14.49 11.73
CA PRO A 139 -11.37 14.60 12.40
C PRO A 139 -10.97 13.36 13.20
N PHE A 140 -11.84 12.87 14.09
CA PHE A 140 -11.52 11.67 14.86
C PHE A 140 -11.27 10.45 13.98
N VAL A 141 -12.11 10.24 12.96
CA VAL A 141 -12.03 9.06 12.07
C VAL A 141 -10.77 9.10 11.22
N ARG A 142 -10.50 10.23 10.56
CA ARG A 142 -9.34 10.36 9.67
C ARG A 142 -8.01 10.28 10.44
N ASP A 143 -7.99 10.68 11.72
CA ASP A 143 -6.77 10.71 12.52
C ASP A 143 -6.54 9.39 13.30
N HIS A 144 -7.57 8.56 13.50
CA HIS A 144 -7.49 7.36 14.36
C HIS A 144 -7.95 6.05 13.69
N VAL A 145 -8.54 6.09 12.49
CA VAL A 145 -8.93 4.89 11.75
C VAL A 145 -8.00 4.72 10.56
N VAL A 146 -7.25 3.62 10.56
CA VAL A 146 -6.21 3.35 9.55
C VAL A 146 -6.80 3.31 8.14
N GLN A 147 -7.95 2.67 7.97
CA GLN A 147 -8.64 2.54 6.68
C GLN A 147 -9.08 3.91 6.12
N ALA A 148 -9.45 4.86 6.98
CA ALA A 148 -9.86 6.19 6.56
C ALA A 148 -8.70 6.99 5.96
N GLN A 149 -7.47 6.72 6.40
CA GLN A 149 -6.25 7.39 5.96
C GLN A 149 -5.80 6.98 4.55
N TYR A 150 -6.40 5.96 3.96
CA TYR A 150 -6.25 5.66 2.53
C TYR A 150 -7.61 5.49 1.82
N PHE A 151 -8.66 6.06 2.41
CA PHE A 151 -9.94 6.20 1.72
C PHE A 151 -9.90 7.41 0.77
N LYS A 152 -10.20 7.16 -0.51
CA LYS A 152 -10.21 8.16 -1.58
C LYS A 152 -11.56 8.15 -2.27
N ASP A 153 -12.37 9.17 -1.99
CA ASP A 153 -13.64 9.38 -2.66
C ASP A 153 -13.42 10.11 -4.00
N PRO A 154 -13.62 9.46 -5.17
CA PRO A 154 -13.42 10.10 -6.46
C PRO A 154 -14.42 11.22 -6.73
N LEU A 155 -15.57 11.24 -6.04
CA LEU A 155 -16.59 12.30 -6.18
C LEU A 155 -16.35 13.48 -5.25
N ARG A 156 -15.35 13.39 -4.35
CA ARG A 156 -15.03 14.40 -3.32
C ARG A 156 -13.53 14.61 -3.18
N LEU A 157 -12.82 14.69 -4.31
CA LEU A 157 -11.38 14.91 -4.34
C LEU A 157 -10.93 16.16 -3.55
N PRO A 158 -11.61 17.32 -3.59
CA PRO A 158 -11.20 18.46 -2.78
C PRO A 158 -11.19 18.16 -1.27
N GLN A 159 -12.18 17.43 -0.77
CA GLN A 159 -12.24 17.02 0.63
C GLN A 159 -11.16 15.98 0.96
N TYR A 160 -10.96 15.00 0.08
CA TYR A 160 -9.88 14.02 0.20
C TYR A 160 -8.51 14.69 0.32
N LEU A 161 -8.17 15.61 -0.59
CA LEU A 161 -6.89 16.32 -0.61
C LEU A 161 -6.66 17.18 0.64
N ALA A 162 -7.73 17.79 1.15
CA ALA A 162 -7.68 18.69 2.31
C ALA A 162 -7.67 17.94 3.66
N ALA A 163 -8.33 16.79 3.76
CA ALA A 163 -8.60 16.14 5.03
C ALA A 163 -7.83 14.85 5.25
N ASN A 164 -7.54 14.06 4.21
CA ASN A 164 -6.84 12.80 4.40
C ASN A 164 -5.37 13.06 4.76
N PRO A 165 -4.87 12.55 5.90
CA PRO A 165 -3.55 12.89 6.41
C PRO A 165 -2.41 12.11 5.72
N PHE A 166 -2.69 10.97 5.10
CA PHE A 166 -1.67 10.02 4.66
C PHE A 166 -1.59 9.88 3.14
N LEU A 167 -2.67 9.44 2.48
CA LEU A 167 -2.58 9.07 1.06
C LEU A 167 -2.26 10.25 0.11
N PRO A 168 -2.85 11.46 0.26
CA PRO A 168 -2.47 12.60 -0.56
C PRO A 168 -1.02 13.06 -0.36
N ASP A 169 -0.45 12.77 0.81
CA ASP A 169 0.94 13.09 1.16
C ASP A 169 1.90 12.20 0.38
N ILE A 170 1.79 10.89 0.56
CA ILE A 170 2.67 9.90 -0.09
C ILE A 170 2.44 9.79 -1.60
N ASN A 171 1.35 10.35 -2.12
CA ASN A 171 1.10 10.45 -3.57
C ASN A 171 1.46 11.84 -4.14
N ASN A 172 1.96 12.77 -3.33
CA ASN A 172 2.30 14.13 -3.76
C ASN A 172 1.14 14.86 -4.48
N GLU A 173 -0.10 14.63 -4.03
CA GLU A 173 -1.32 15.08 -4.72
C GLU A 173 -1.74 16.52 -4.37
N ARG A 174 -1.23 17.10 -3.28
CA ARG A 174 -1.62 18.44 -2.78
C ARG A 174 -1.10 19.63 -3.60
N GLY A 175 -0.61 19.36 -4.81
CA GLY A 175 -0.14 20.37 -5.76
C GLY A 175 1.33 20.79 -5.56
N PRO A 176 1.93 21.50 -6.54
CA PRO A 176 3.38 21.70 -6.63
C PRO A 176 4.05 22.32 -5.40
N GLY A 177 3.37 23.22 -4.69
CA GLY A 177 3.91 23.87 -3.49
C GLY A 177 4.02 22.97 -2.25
N ALA A 178 3.33 21.82 -2.25
CA ALA A 178 3.32 20.85 -1.15
C ALA A 178 4.02 19.54 -1.52
N ARG A 179 4.48 19.35 -2.76
CA ARG A 179 5.15 18.13 -3.19
C ARG A 179 6.50 18.00 -2.51
N ASN A 180 6.81 16.81 -2.01
CA ASN A 180 8.11 16.47 -1.48
C ASN A 180 8.95 15.78 -2.58
N PRO A 181 9.98 16.44 -3.15
CA PRO A 181 10.80 15.83 -4.21
C PRO A 181 11.63 14.63 -3.69
N LEU A 182 11.95 14.59 -2.39
CA LEU A 182 12.67 13.46 -1.81
C LEU A 182 11.88 12.16 -1.91
N TYR A 183 10.54 12.20 -1.90
CA TYR A 183 9.73 10.99 -2.05
C TYR A 183 9.98 10.35 -3.42
N ALA A 184 10.05 11.18 -4.47
CA ALA A 184 10.33 10.72 -5.81
C ALA A 184 11.73 10.15 -5.94
N ASP A 185 12.75 10.82 -5.40
CA ASP A 185 14.14 10.35 -5.47
C ASP A 185 14.36 9.07 -4.66
N ASN A 186 13.72 8.97 -3.49
CA ASN A 186 13.77 7.80 -2.65
C ASN A 186 13.10 6.60 -3.30
N LEU A 187 11.87 6.74 -3.79
CA LEU A 187 11.18 5.62 -4.43
C LEU A 187 11.88 5.21 -5.74
N ALA A 188 12.34 6.17 -6.54
CA ALA A 188 13.09 5.88 -7.78
C ALA A 188 14.45 5.21 -7.55
N SER A 189 14.97 5.21 -6.32
CA SER A 189 16.22 4.52 -5.96
C SER A 189 16.07 3.02 -5.78
N LEU A 190 14.85 2.49 -5.67
CA LEU A 190 14.61 1.03 -5.56
C LEU A 190 15.18 0.30 -6.77
N SER A 191 15.88 -0.82 -6.55
CA SER A 191 16.32 -1.69 -7.64
C SER A 191 15.14 -2.32 -8.38
N ARG A 192 14.00 -2.50 -7.69
CA ARG A 192 12.75 -2.97 -8.29
C ARG A 192 11.53 -2.59 -7.42
N LEU A 193 10.43 -2.23 -8.07
CA LEU A 193 9.10 -2.12 -7.49
C LEU A 193 8.18 -3.10 -8.24
N VAL A 194 7.70 -4.13 -7.56
CA VAL A 194 6.80 -5.15 -8.13
C VAL A 194 5.43 -5.00 -7.51
N LEU A 195 4.43 -4.82 -8.35
CA LEU A 195 3.05 -4.57 -7.96
C LEU A 195 2.20 -5.78 -8.37
N PHE A 196 1.76 -6.57 -7.39
CA PHE A 196 0.83 -7.68 -7.64
C PHE A 196 -0.62 -7.21 -7.46
N ARG A 197 -1.44 -7.47 -8.48
CA ARG A 197 -2.91 -7.36 -8.42
C ARG A 197 -3.52 -8.76 -8.36
N PHE A 198 -4.59 -8.94 -7.60
CA PHE A 198 -5.35 -10.19 -7.60
C PHE A 198 -6.43 -10.17 -8.69
N SER A 199 -6.47 -11.23 -9.50
CA SER A 199 -7.37 -11.37 -10.66
C SER A 199 -8.85 -11.38 -10.30
N ASP A 200 -9.23 -11.84 -9.09
CA ASP A 200 -10.62 -11.89 -8.61
C ASP A 200 -10.83 -11.04 -7.34
N ASP A 201 -10.03 -9.98 -7.16
CA ASP A 201 -10.12 -9.13 -5.96
C ASP A 201 -11.44 -8.35 -5.92
N VAL A 202 -12.20 -8.57 -4.85
CA VAL A 202 -13.42 -7.83 -4.51
C VAL A 202 -13.29 -7.07 -3.18
N MET A 203 -12.17 -7.22 -2.47
CA MET A 203 -11.91 -6.55 -1.19
C MET A 203 -11.32 -5.16 -1.42
N VAL A 204 -10.38 -5.06 -2.37
CA VAL A 204 -9.81 -3.78 -2.81
C VAL A 204 -10.66 -3.24 -3.94
N VAL A 205 -11.24 -2.05 -3.77
CA VAL A 205 -12.02 -1.40 -4.84
C VAL A 205 -11.55 0.04 -5.07
N PRO A 206 -11.12 0.38 -6.30
CA PRO A 206 -10.88 -0.54 -7.43
C PRO A 206 -9.69 -1.48 -7.15
N ARG A 207 -9.78 -2.75 -7.54
CA ARG A 207 -8.67 -3.71 -7.44
C ARG A 207 -7.42 -3.22 -8.15
N ASP A 208 -7.62 -2.44 -9.21
CA ASP A 208 -6.57 -1.82 -10.03
C ASP A 208 -5.80 -0.74 -9.27
N SER A 209 -6.24 -0.34 -8.07
CA SER A 209 -5.41 0.43 -7.14
C SER A 209 -4.11 -0.31 -6.77
N ALA A 210 -4.04 -1.64 -6.90
CA ALA A 210 -2.78 -2.39 -6.79
C ALA A 210 -1.75 -1.97 -7.83
N TRP A 211 -2.21 -1.54 -9.00
CA TRP A 211 -1.39 -1.02 -10.09
C TRP A 211 -1.54 0.50 -10.22
N PHE A 212 -1.78 1.21 -9.12
CA PHE A 212 -1.96 2.67 -9.08
C PHE A 212 -3.08 3.23 -9.98
N SER A 213 -4.00 2.40 -10.49
CA SER A 213 -5.14 2.89 -11.26
C SER A 213 -6.27 3.29 -10.32
N PHE A 214 -7.04 4.32 -10.69
CA PHE A 214 -8.15 4.79 -9.85
C PHE A 214 -9.24 5.46 -10.67
N PHE A 215 -10.43 5.64 -10.07
CA PHE A 215 -11.53 6.34 -10.72
C PHE A 215 -11.34 7.86 -10.70
N ASP A 216 -11.67 8.52 -11.80
CA ASP A 216 -11.75 9.99 -11.90
C ASP A 216 -13.14 10.56 -11.58
N GLY A 217 -14.07 9.69 -11.16
CA GLY A 217 -15.48 9.98 -10.95
C GLY A 217 -16.40 9.35 -11.99
N GLU A 218 -15.86 8.96 -13.15
CA GLU A 218 -16.61 8.33 -14.23
C GLU A 218 -16.01 7.01 -14.66
N ARG A 219 -14.71 7.00 -15.00
CA ARG A 219 -14.00 5.84 -15.54
C ARG A 219 -12.78 5.49 -14.70
N LEU A 220 -12.34 4.25 -14.83
CA LEU A 220 -11.07 3.81 -14.28
C LEU A 220 -9.94 4.37 -15.15
N VAL A 221 -9.03 5.14 -14.55
CA VAL A 221 -7.88 5.75 -15.21
C VAL A 221 -6.61 4.94 -14.87
N PRO A 222 -5.93 4.36 -15.88
CA PRO A 222 -4.65 3.68 -15.69
C PRO A 222 -3.56 4.59 -15.12
N LEU A 223 -2.54 4.02 -14.46
CA LEU A 223 -1.39 4.79 -13.94
C LEU A 223 -0.78 5.71 -15.00
N GLN A 224 -0.55 5.20 -16.21
CA GLN A 224 0.18 5.89 -17.28
C GLN A 224 -0.55 7.12 -17.82
N GLU A 225 -1.86 7.21 -17.62
CA GLU A 225 -2.68 8.37 -18.01
C GLU A 225 -2.76 9.44 -16.91
N GLN A 226 -2.29 9.15 -15.70
CA GLN A 226 -2.44 10.06 -14.56
C GLN A 226 -1.28 11.06 -14.45
N PRO A 227 -1.54 12.31 -14.01
CA PRO A 227 -0.51 13.30 -13.73
C PRO A 227 0.61 12.81 -12.80
N LEU A 228 0.27 12.00 -11.80
CA LEU A 228 1.22 11.35 -10.89
C LEU A 228 2.34 10.62 -11.62
N TYR A 229 2.02 9.97 -12.74
CA TYR A 229 2.99 9.28 -13.59
C TYR A 229 3.58 10.23 -14.63
N THR A 230 2.75 10.96 -15.39
CA THR A 230 3.23 11.73 -16.55
C THR A 230 4.22 12.83 -16.16
N GLU A 231 4.01 13.45 -15.00
CA GLU A 231 4.87 14.46 -14.36
C GLU A 231 5.82 13.88 -13.30
N ASP A 232 5.85 12.55 -13.11
CA ASP A 232 6.75 11.82 -12.22
C ASP A 232 6.73 12.28 -10.74
N TRP A 233 5.55 12.51 -10.16
CA TRP A 233 5.41 13.11 -8.82
C TRP A 233 6.10 12.33 -7.71
N ILE A 234 6.19 11.01 -7.86
CA ILE A 234 6.80 10.10 -6.88
C ILE A 234 7.84 9.16 -7.52
N GLY A 235 8.33 9.44 -8.73
CA GLY A 235 9.43 8.66 -9.31
C GLY A 235 9.04 7.38 -10.06
N LEU A 236 7.73 7.07 -10.23
CA LEU A 236 7.27 5.87 -10.93
C LEU A 236 7.67 5.85 -12.41
N LYS A 237 7.64 6.99 -13.10
CA LYS A 237 8.03 7.06 -14.52
C LYS A 237 9.51 6.79 -14.69
N ARG A 238 10.34 7.24 -13.74
CA ARG A 238 11.78 6.91 -13.71
C ARG A 238 12.06 5.43 -13.43
N LEU A 239 11.28 4.79 -12.54
CA LEU A 239 11.38 3.34 -12.31
C LEU A 239 10.99 2.56 -13.56
N ASP A 240 9.88 2.94 -14.19
CA ASP A 240 9.34 2.27 -15.37
C ASP A 240 10.27 2.40 -16.58
N ALA A 241 10.75 3.62 -16.87
CA ALA A 241 11.73 3.87 -17.93
C ALA A 241 13.05 3.09 -17.74
N ALA A 242 13.39 2.73 -16.50
CA ALA A 242 14.55 1.91 -16.17
C ALA A 242 14.25 0.39 -16.16
N GLY A 243 13.04 -0.04 -16.49
CA GLY A 243 12.61 -1.45 -16.43
C GLY A 243 12.52 -2.00 -15.00
N ARG A 244 12.36 -1.13 -14.00
CA ARG A 244 12.34 -1.48 -12.57
C ARG A 244 10.94 -1.44 -11.96
N LEU A 245 9.93 -0.94 -12.67
CA LEU A 245 8.52 -1.05 -12.29
C LEU A 245 7.91 -2.28 -12.99
N VAL A 246 7.40 -3.23 -12.21
CA VAL A 246 6.87 -4.51 -12.71
C VAL A 246 5.43 -4.67 -12.25
N PHE A 247 4.55 -5.03 -13.18
CA PHE A 247 3.13 -5.29 -12.92
C PHE A 247 2.88 -6.78 -13.08
N GLU A 248 2.48 -7.44 -11.99
CA GLU A 248 2.20 -8.88 -11.96
C GLU A 248 0.77 -9.15 -11.52
N GLU A 249 0.20 -10.25 -11.98
CA GLU A 249 -1.14 -10.69 -11.59
C GLU A 249 -1.08 -12.01 -10.82
N ALA A 250 -1.71 -12.02 -9.64
CA ALA A 250 -1.90 -13.20 -8.80
C ALA A 250 -3.29 -13.81 -9.08
N PRO A 251 -3.40 -15.15 -9.17
CA PRO A 251 -4.69 -15.81 -9.31
C PRO A 251 -5.52 -15.69 -8.02
N GLY A 252 -6.85 -15.64 -8.15
CA GLY A 252 -7.79 -15.75 -7.03
C GLY A 252 -8.15 -14.42 -6.36
N GLN A 253 -8.85 -14.53 -5.23
CA GLN A 253 -9.33 -13.39 -4.45
C GLN A 253 -8.22 -12.78 -3.57
N HIS A 254 -8.53 -11.67 -2.89
CA HIS A 254 -7.59 -10.92 -2.05
C HIS A 254 -6.84 -11.82 -1.05
N MET A 255 -5.50 -11.82 -1.14
CA MET A 255 -4.58 -12.61 -0.30
C MET A 255 -4.77 -14.14 -0.40
N GLN A 256 -5.56 -14.65 -1.35
CA GLN A 256 -5.77 -16.09 -1.52
C GLN A 256 -4.72 -16.65 -2.49
N PHE A 257 -3.57 -17.04 -1.96
CA PHE A 257 -2.53 -17.75 -2.70
C PHE A 257 -1.90 -18.85 -1.85
N GLY A 258 -1.41 -19.91 -2.50
CA GLY A 258 -0.65 -20.97 -1.83
C GLY A 258 0.82 -20.60 -1.64
N LEU A 259 1.47 -21.12 -0.59
CA LEU A 259 2.89 -20.86 -0.33
C LEU A 259 3.80 -21.34 -1.48
N ASP A 260 3.48 -22.46 -2.13
CA ASP A 260 4.26 -22.93 -3.29
C ASP A 260 4.21 -21.92 -4.45
N TRP A 261 3.01 -21.41 -4.77
CA TRP A 261 2.84 -20.36 -5.76
C TRP A 261 3.61 -19.09 -5.36
N PHE A 262 3.49 -18.65 -4.10
CA PHE A 262 4.22 -17.49 -3.59
C PHE A 262 5.73 -17.68 -3.68
N GLY A 263 6.23 -18.86 -3.36
CA GLY A 263 7.64 -19.20 -3.47
C GLY A 263 8.16 -19.07 -4.89
N SER A 264 7.47 -19.70 -5.84
CA SER A 264 7.91 -19.75 -7.24
C SER A 264 7.68 -18.44 -8.01
N ASN A 265 6.66 -17.66 -7.67
CA ASN A 265 6.27 -16.47 -8.44
C ASN A 265 6.63 -15.15 -7.74
N VAL A 266 6.93 -15.17 -6.43
CA VAL A 266 7.27 -13.96 -5.67
C VAL A 266 8.64 -14.04 -5.05
N VAL A 267 8.90 -15.09 -4.25
CA VAL A 267 10.14 -15.20 -3.47
C VAL A 267 11.35 -15.40 -4.38
N ASP A 268 11.31 -16.42 -5.25
CA ASP A 268 12.44 -16.75 -6.12
C ASP A 268 12.78 -15.65 -7.15
N PRO A 269 11.79 -14.98 -7.81
CA PRO A 269 12.10 -13.98 -8.82
C PRO A 269 12.51 -12.60 -8.28
N TYR A 270 12.07 -12.24 -7.06
CA TYR A 270 12.17 -10.85 -6.59
C TYR A 270 12.83 -10.65 -5.23
N LEU A 271 13.03 -11.71 -4.41
CA LEU A 271 13.58 -11.57 -3.06
C LEU A 271 14.97 -12.19 -2.88
N ARG A 272 15.52 -12.84 -3.91
CA ARG A 272 16.90 -13.34 -3.93
C ARG A 272 17.94 -12.23 -4.07
#